data_AF-A0A521VNI9-F1
#
_entry.id   AF-A0A521VNI9-F1
#
_cell.length_a   1.000
_cell.length_b   1.000
_cell.length_c   1.000
_cell.angle_alpha   90.00
_cell.angle_beta   90.00
_cell.angle_gamma   90.00
#
_symmetry.space_group_name_H-M   'P 1'
#
loop_
_entity.id
_entity.type
_entity.pdbx_description
1 polymer ?
#
loop_
_entity_poly.entity_id
_entity_poly.type
_entity_poly.pdbx_seq_one_letter_code
_entity_poly.pdbx_strand_id
1 'polypeptide(L)'
;MRALSLRAQCSGRDPGGYGEQIALTVSDGWVGQLEASIDVPKRGSCSFQLAHFRQTKRMPFVELLARREGSRCAVRIWTQGDRVTVAPTDCQEMCVSPRVFESVWPIALSARTGSCL
;
A
#
# COMPACT_ATOMS: atom_id res chain seq x y z
N MET A 1 -15.69 -5.57 15.75
CA MET A 1 -14.58 -5.35 14.79
C MET A 1 -13.70 -4.24 15.36
N ARG A 2 -12.37 -4.36 15.26
CA ARG A 2 -11.42 -3.37 15.80
C ARG A 2 -10.77 -2.62 14.64
N ALA A 3 -10.61 -1.31 14.79
CA ALA A 3 -9.90 -0.52 13.80
C ALA A 3 -8.41 -0.93 13.73
N LEU A 4 -7.81 -0.78 12.55
CA LEU A 4 -6.40 -1.10 12.32
C LEU A 4 -5.50 -0.10 13.07
N SER A 5 -4.53 -0.61 13.83
CA SER A 5 -3.40 0.17 14.32
C SER A 5 -2.11 -0.57 14.00
N LEU A 6 -1.19 0.08 13.31
CA LEU A 6 0.07 -0.50 12.84
C LEU A 6 1.12 0.59 12.69
N ARG A 7 2.37 0.27 13.03
CA ARG A 7 3.55 0.99 12.56
C ARG A 7 4.43 -0.02 11.81
N ALA A 8 4.78 0.31 10.58
CA ALA A 8 5.59 -0.53 9.73
C ALA A 8 6.65 0.33 9.06
N GLN A 9 7.87 -0.20 9.02
CA GLN A 9 8.97 0.35 8.23
C GLN A 9 9.82 -0.83 7.79
N CYS A 10 9.76 -1.18 6.51
CA CYS A 10 10.51 -2.31 5.98
C CYS A 10 10.91 -2.08 4.52
N SER A 11 11.96 -2.79 4.14
CA SER A 11 12.35 -2.99 2.75
C SER A 11 12.66 -4.46 2.55
N GLY A 12 12.29 -4.99 1.40
CA GLY A 12 12.43 -6.41 1.08
C GLY A 12 12.48 -6.64 -0.41
N ARG A 13 12.90 -7.85 -0.78
CA ARG A 13 12.80 -8.34 -2.14
C ARG A 13 12.33 -9.78 -2.12
N ASP A 14 11.35 -10.11 -2.94
CA ASP A 14 10.83 -11.47 -3.06
C ASP A 14 11.72 -12.35 -3.98
N PRO A 15 11.54 -13.68 -4.00
CA PRO A 15 12.28 -14.57 -4.90
C PRO A 15 12.04 -14.31 -6.40
N GLY A 16 10.94 -13.66 -6.76
CA GLY A 16 10.65 -13.19 -8.13
C GLY A 16 11.41 -11.93 -8.52
N GLY A 17 12.09 -11.29 -7.56
CA GLY A 17 12.86 -10.06 -7.71
C GLY A 17 12.08 -8.77 -7.41
N TYR A 18 10.79 -8.86 -7.05
CA TYR A 18 9.98 -7.70 -6.71
C TYR A 18 10.55 -7.03 -5.47
N GLY A 19 10.88 -5.74 -5.59
CA GLY A 19 11.32 -4.93 -4.47
C GLY A 19 10.11 -4.27 -3.82
N GLU A 20 10.03 -4.31 -2.50
CA GLU A 20 9.00 -3.61 -1.74
C GLU A 20 9.67 -2.75 -0.68
N GLN A 21 9.25 -1.50 -0.56
CA GLN A 21 9.66 -0.60 0.51
C GLN A 21 8.42 0.10 1.02
N ILE A 22 8.28 0.19 2.35
CA ILE A 22 7.11 0.82 2.94
C ILE A 22 7.42 1.41 4.31
N ALA A 23 6.96 2.64 4.51
CA ALA A 23 6.75 3.27 5.81
C ALA A 23 5.27 3.60 5.95
N LEU A 24 4.61 2.98 6.93
CA LEU A 24 3.16 3.08 7.15
C LEU A 24 2.88 3.27 8.64
N THR A 25 2.07 4.29 8.95
CA THR A 25 1.49 4.43 10.29
C THR A 25 -0.02 4.53 10.20
N VAL A 26 -0.71 3.68 10.96
CA VAL A 26 -2.16 3.69 11.12
C VAL A 26 -2.48 3.68 12.61
N SER A 27 -3.38 4.56 13.05
CA SER A 27 -3.86 4.65 14.44
C SER A 27 -5.37 4.74 14.47
N ASP A 28 -6.04 3.74 15.06
CA ASP A 28 -7.52 3.65 15.07
C ASP A 28 -8.16 3.77 13.67
N GLY A 29 -7.49 3.18 12.67
CA GLY A 29 -7.87 3.21 11.27
C GLY A 29 -7.49 4.50 10.54
N TRP A 30 -6.93 5.52 11.19
CA TRP A 30 -6.46 6.74 10.55
C TRP A 30 -5.01 6.61 10.08
N VAL A 31 -4.76 6.93 8.81
CA VAL A 31 -3.41 6.89 8.24
C VAL A 31 -2.68 8.18 8.55
N GLY A 32 -1.59 8.07 9.31
CA GLY A 32 -0.68 9.19 9.61
C GLY A 32 0.47 9.28 8.61
N GLN A 33 0.87 8.16 8.01
CA GLN A 33 1.95 8.07 7.04
C GLN A 33 1.67 6.93 6.07
N LEU A 34 1.91 7.19 4.78
CA LEU A 34 2.02 6.17 3.75
C LEU A 34 3.11 6.65 2.79
N GLU A 35 4.20 5.90 2.75
CA GLU A 35 5.25 5.99 1.74
C GLU A 35 5.54 4.56 1.33
N ALA A 36 5.13 4.16 0.14
CA ALA A 36 5.36 2.81 -0.36
C ALA A 36 5.89 2.85 -1.80
N SER A 37 6.81 1.95 -2.11
CA SER A 37 7.26 1.71 -3.48
C SER A 37 7.29 0.22 -3.79
N ILE A 38 6.87 -0.13 -4.99
CA ILE A 38 6.90 -1.49 -5.53
C ILE A 38 7.72 -1.46 -6.80
N ASP A 39 8.88 -2.13 -6.78
CA ASP A 39 9.78 -2.27 -7.90
C ASP A 39 9.50 -3.60 -8.61
N VAL A 40 9.01 -3.51 -9.85
CA VAL A 40 8.69 -4.66 -10.69
C VAL A 40 9.88 -4.98 -11.60
N PRO A 41 10.45 -6.20 -11.50
CA PRO A 41 11.64 -6.58 -12.26
C PRO A 41 11.48 -6.34 -13.76
N LYS A 42 12.43 -5.60 -14.35
CA LYS A 42 12.49 -5.28 -15.79
C LYS A 42 11.29 -4.47 -16.34
N ARG A 43 10.37 -3.99 -15.49
CA ARG A 43 9.18 -3.23 -15.93
C ARG A 43 9.17 -1.79 -15.43
N GLY A 44 9.68 -1.54 -14.22
CA GLY A 44 9.68 -0.22 -13.59
C GLY A 44 9.15 -0.27 -12.17
N SER A 45 8.62 0.83 -11.68
CA SER A 45 8.12 0.93 -10.30
C SER A 45 6.82 1.70 -10.18
N CYS A 46 6.15 1.53 -9.05
CA CYS A 46 5.00 2.31 -8.63
C CYS A 46 5.23 2.88 -7.23
N SER A 47 4.79 4.11 -7.01
CA SER A 47 5.03 4.84 -5.76
C SER A 47 3.72 5.41 -5.21
N PHE A 48 3.51 5.23 -3.91
CA PHE A 48 2.30 5.63 -3.21
C PHE A 48 2.68 6.51 -2.02
N GLN A 49 2.28 7.77 -2.04
CA GLN A 49 2.53 8.72 -0.96
C GLN A 49 1.23 9.29 -0.44
N LEU A 50 1.06 9.38 0.88
CA LEU A 50 -0.17 9.86 1.52
C LEU A 50 -0.66 11.20 0.97
N ALA A 51 0.26 12.10 0.60
CA ALA A 51 -0.06 13.41 0.02
C ALA A 51 -0.93 13.32 -1.26
N HIS A 52 -0.81 12.22 -2.01
CA HIS A 52 -1.59 11.98 -3.23
C HIS A 52 -2.99 11.40 -2.95
N PHE A 53 -3.29 11.05 -1.70
CA PHE A 53 -4.53 10.39 -1.32
C PHE A 53 -5.31 11.18 -0.29
N ARG A 54 -6.62 10.95 -0.30
CA ARG A 54 -7.54 11.33 0.75
C ARG A 54 -8.13 10.07 1.34
N GLN A 55 -8.14 9.97 2.66
CA GLN A 55 -8.81 8.88 3.34
C GLN A 55 -10.34 9.05 3.28
N THR A 56 -11.03 8.02 2.80
CA THR A 56 -12.50 7.97 2.68
C THR A 56 -13.14 7.02 3.68
N LYS A 57 -12.38 6.03 4.16
CA LYS A 57 -12.86 5.00 5.08
C LYS A 57 -11.80 4.65 6.11
N ARG A 58 -12.25 4.38 7.35
CA ARG A 58 -11.39 3.91 8.45
C ARG A 58 -11.71 2.49 8.92
N MET A 59 -12.92 1.99 8.65
CA MET A 59 -13.40 0.67 9.06
C MET A 59 -14.45 0.10 8.09
N PRO A 60 -14.58 -1.24 7.95
CA PRO A 60 -13.76 -2.28 8.60
C PRO A 60 -12.34 -2.40 8.02
N PHE A 61 -12.06 -1.70 6.92
CA PHE A 61 -10.74 -1.50 6.35
C PHE A 61 -10.50 0.00 6.13
N VAL A 62 -9.24 0.37 5.97
CA VAL A 62 -8.83 1.71 5.58
C VAL A 62 -8.93 1.81 4.06
N GLU A 63 -9.51 2.91 3.57
CA GLU A 63 -9.53 3.23 2.14
C GLU A 63 -8.98 4.63 1.92
N LEU A 64 -8.01 4.71 1.01
CA LEU A 64 -7.40 5.93 0.53
C LEU A 64 -7.73 6.05 -0.96
N LEU A 65 -8.42 7.11 -1.37
CA LEU A 65 -8.66 7.41 -2.78
C LEU A 65 -7.70 8.49 -3.26
N ALA A 66 -7.18 8.36 -4.47
CA ALA A 66 -6.33 9.37 -5.05
C ALA A 66 -7.07 10.70 -5.17
N ARG A 67 -6.35 11.80 -4.92
CA ARG A 67 -6.90 13.17 -4.97
C ARG A 67 -7.10 13.69 -6.38
N ARG A 68 -6.40 13.10 -7.35
CA ARG A 68 -6.46 13.52 -8.75
C ARG A 68 -7.87 13.32 -9.29
N GLU A 69 -8.43 14.36 -9.90
CA GLU A 69 -9.74 14.28 -10.54
C GLU A 69 -9.77 13.22 -11.64
N GLY A 70 -10.85 12.43 -11.68
CA GLY A 70 -11.02 11.32 -12.63
C GLY A 70 -10.18 10.08 -12.34
N SER A 71 -9.34 10.09 -11.30
CA SER A 71 -8.60 8.91 -10.85
C SER A 71 -9.55 7.87 -10.24
N ARG A 72 -9.28 6.59 -10.52
CA ARG A 72 -9.90 5.44 -9.83
C ARG A 72 -8.96 4.78 -8.83
N CYS A 73 -7.74 5.31 -8.68
CA CYS A 73 -6.73 4.71 -7.83
C CYS A 73 -7.17 4.73 -6.36
N ALA A 74 -7.19 3.53 -5.78
CA ALA A 74 -7.48 3.30 -4.38
C ALA A 74 -6.39 2.47 -3.73
N VAL A 75 -5.97 2.82 -2.52
CA VAL A 75 -5.15 1.97 -1.66
C VAL A 75 -6.01 1.51 -0.49
N ARG A 76 -6.18 0.18 -0.37
CA ARG A 76 -6.96 -0.45 0.70
C ARG A 76 -6.03 -1.16 1.67
N ILE A 77 -6.28 -0.97 2.97
CA ILE A 77 -5.44 -1.55 4.02
C ILE A 77 -6.32 -2.27 5.04
N TRP A 78 -6.04 -3.56 5.27
CA TRP A 78 -6.80 -4.38 6.21
C TRP A 78 -5.95 -5.45 6.86
N THR A 79 -6.42 -5.96 8.00
CA THR A 79 -5.84 -7.13 8.67
C THR A 79 -6.50 -8.41 8.16
N GLN A 80 -5.70 -9.43 7.87
CA GLN A 80 -6.15 -10.78 7.52
C GLN A 80 -5.39 -11.80 8.38
N GLY A 81 -5.97 -12.21 9.50
CA GLY A 81 -5.25 -13.06 10.46
C GLY A 81 -4.08 -12.30 11.09
N ASP A 82 -2.85 -12.79 10.90
CA ASP A 82 -1.62 -12.19 11.43
C ASP A 82 -0.86 -11.30 10.43
N ARG A 83 -1.44 -11.05 9.26
CA ARG A 83 -0.90 -10.12 8.25
C ARG A 83 -1.75 -8.87 8.10
N VAL A 84 -1.13 -7.77 7.70
CA VAL A 84 -1.77 -6.56 7.18
C VAL A 84 -1.44 -6.47 5.70
N THR A 85 -2.46 -6.31 4.88
CA THR A 85 -2.31 -6.18 3.43
C THR A 85 -2.50 -4.73 3.02
N VAL A 86 -1.60 -4.20 2.19
CA VAL A 86 -1.69 -2.89 1.55
C VAL A 86 -1.87 -3.14 0.05
N ALA A 87 -3.10 -2.95 -0.45
CA ALA A 87 -3.44 -3.26 -1.83
C ALA A 87 -3.82 -1.99 -2.61
N PRO A 88 -2.95 -1.53 -3.52
CA PRO A 88 -3.32 -0.63 -4.60
C PRO A 88 -4.35 -1.26 -5.55
N THR A 89 -5.26 -0.48 -6.11
CA THR A 89 -6.27 -0.89 -7.09
C THR A 89 -6.47 0.23 -8.10
N ASP A 90 -6.44 -0.08 -9.39
CA ASP A 90 -6.58 0.90 -10.50
C ASP A 90 -5.62 2.11 -10.38
N CYS A 91 -4.35 1.85 -10.09
CA CYS A 91 -3.33 2.88 -9.84
C CYS A 91 -2.27 2.98 -10.93
N GLN A 92 -2.65 2.79 -12.19
CA GLN A 92 -1.77 2.89 -13.36
C GLN A 92 -0.99 4.21 -13.40
N GLU A 93 -1.61 5.30 -12.95
CA GLU A 93 -1.04 6.64 -12.89
C GLU A 93 -0.01 6.85 -11.77
N MET A 94 0.08 5.94 -10.81
CA MET A 94 1.06 5.97 -9.72
C MET A 94 2.37 5.26 -10.11
N CYS A 95 2.44 4.74 -11.32
CA CYS A 95 3.57 3.99 -11.84
C CYS A 95 4.34 4.79 -12.90
N VAL A 96 5.61 4.46 -13.09
CA VAL A 96 6.45 5.05 -14.14
C VAL A 96 5.88 4.83 -15.55
N SER A 97 5.12 3.75 -15.75
CA SER A 97 4.23 3.58 -16.90
C SER A 97 2.98 2.78 -16.52
N PRO A 98 1.82 3.00 -17.18
CA PRO A 98 0.57 2.32 -16.86
C PRO A 98 0.66 0.78 -16.84
N ARG A 99 1.48 0.20 -17.72
CA ARG A 99 1.65 -1.25 -17.87
C ARG A 99 2.35 -1.92 -16.69
N VAL A 100 3.08 -1.15 -15.86
CA VAL A 100 3.75 -1.71 -14.67
C VAL A 100 2.71 -2.23 -13.67
N PHE A 101 1.59 -1.51 -13.55
CA PHE A 101 0.54 -1.83 -12.59
C PHE A 101 -0.09 -3.20 -12.81
N GLU A 102 -0.13 -3.69 -14.05
CA GLU A 102 -0.63 -5.03 -14.40
C GLU A 102 0.16 -6.16 -13.72
N SER A 103 1.35 -5.88 -13.21
CA SER A 103 2.23 -6.82 -12.51
C SER A 103 2.41 -6.50 -11.02
N VAL A 104 1.70 -5.51 -10.48
CA VAL A 104 1.81 -5.12 -9.08
C VAL A 104 1.00 -6.06 -8.19
N TRP A 105 1.64 -6.56 -7.14
CA TRP A 105 1.00 -7.35 -6.09
C TRP A 105 0.79 -6.51 -4.81
N PRO A 106 -0.18 -6.86 -3.95
CA PRO A 106 -0.33 -6.22 -2.64
C PRO A 106 0.88 -6.48 -1.74
N ILE A 107 1.32 -5.45 -1.03
CA ILE A 107 2.36 -5.56 0.00
C ILE A 107 1.77 -6.27 1.22
N ALA A 108 2.46 -7.28 1.73
CA ALA A 108 2.08 -8.02 2.93
C ALA A 108 3.01 -7.68 4.10
N LEU A 109 2.42 -7.30 5.23
CA LEU A 109 3.14 -6.92 6.45
C LEU A 109 2.75 -7.84 7.60
N SER A 110 3.68 -8.13 8.49
CA SER A 110 3.36 -8.75 9.77
C SER A 110 2.53 -7.79 10.63
N ALA A 111 1.36 -8.23 11.08
CA ALA A 111 0.53 -7.44 11.98
C ALA A 111 1.15 -7.28 13.39
N ARG A 112 2.11 -8.16 13.74
CA ARG A 112 2.82 -8.13 15.03
C ARG A 112 4.01 -7.18 15.04
N THR A 113 4.78 -7.16 13.95
CA THR A 113 6.09 -6.49 13.89
C THR A 113 6.16 -5.36 12.87
N GLY A 114 5.23 -5.29 11.92
CA GLY A 114 5.26 -4.31 10.83
C GLY A 114 6.36 -4.56 9.80
N SER A 115 6.99 -5.72 9.81
CA SER A 115 7.97 -6.15 8.81
C SER A 115 7.30 -6.70 7.55
N CYS A 116 7.98 -6.58 6.40
CA CYS A 116 7.57 -7.15 5.12
C CYS A 116 7.61 -8.70 5.22
N LEU A 117 6.73 -9.38 4.49
CA LEU A 117 6.58 -10.84 4.48
C LEU A 117 7.03 -11.46 3.15
#